data_AF-A0A1B6BWW0-F1
#
_entry.id   AF-A0A1B6BWW0-F1
#
_cell.length_a   1.000
_cell.length_b   1.000
_cell.length_c   1.000
_cell.angle_alpha   90.00
_cell.angle_beta   90.00
_cell.angle_gamma   90.00
#
_symmetry.space_group_name_H-M   'P 1'
#
loop_
_entity.id
_entity.type
_entity.pdbx_description
1 polymer ?
#
loop_
_entity_poly.entity_id
_entity_poly.type
_entity_poly.pdbx_seq_one_letter_code
_entity_poly.pdbx_strand_id
1 'polypeptide(L)'
;FLAIDFEKNPLNSEADFGIIISLEPVEVIYHEHSISELMSFFHTPLLSFLSIAKKSSRNITQAMRTITQRAITRHKAIQLNLDVKLPYLVIPELGSTQKGGNIAVVDLGQIHVHSELQPSNFSLEDATQMELEERLY
;
A
#
# COMPACT_ATOMS: atom_id res chain seq x y z
N PHE A 1 -2.35 -8.72 10.26
CA PHE A 1 -3.81 -8.65 10.14
C PHE A 1 -4.18 -7.53 9.19
N LEU A 2 -5.06 -7.81 8.22
CA LEU A 2 -5.62 -6.83 7.29
C LEU A 2 -7.02 -6.45 7.80
N ALA A 3 -7.25 -5.16 8.03
CA ALA A 3 -8.57 -4.62 8.35
C ALA A 3 -8.98 -3.58 7.30
N ILE A 4 -10.27 -3.57 6.97
CA ILE A 4 -10.87 -2.63 6.03
C ILE A 4 -12.18 -2.16 6.66
N ASP A 5 -12.23 -0.89 7.01
CA ASP A 5 -13.42 -0.25 7.55
C ASP A 5 -14.03 0.67 6.48
N PHE A 6 -15.34 0.55 6.31
CA PHE A 6 -16.10 1.33 5.34
C PHE A 6 -17.27 2.02 6.02
N GLU A 7 -17.34 3.33 5.87
CA GLU A 7 -18.40 4.17 6.40
C GLU A 7 -19.09 4.94 5.29
N LYS A 8 -20.42 5.05 5.38
CA LYS A 8 -21.23 5.94 4.56
C LYS A 8 -21.67 7.12 5.41
N ASN A 9 -21.41 8.34 4.95
CA ASN A 9 -21.60 9.58 5.71
C ASN A 9 -20.90 9.52 7.09
N PRO A 10 -19.55 9.38 7.12
CA PRO A 10 -18.77 9.37 8.35
C PRO A 10 -19.12 10.55 9.27
N LEU A 11 -19.16 10.30 10.59
CA LEU A 11 -19.63 11.29 11.56
C LEU A 11 -18.72 12.52 11.68
N ASN A 12 -17.42 12.34 11.44
CA ASN A 12 -16.37 13.35 11.68
C ASN A 12 -15.80 13.93 10.37
N SER A 13 -16.49 13.76 9.24
CA SER A 13 -15.99 14.15 7.92
C SER A 13 -17.12 14.55 7.00
N GLU A 14 -16.87 15.52 6.12
CA GLU A 14 -17.83 15.96 5.10
C GLU A 14 -17.89 15.02 3.89
N ALA A 15 -17.17 13.90 3.92
CA ALA A 15 -17.18 12.91 2.86
C ALA A 15 -18.53 12.17 2.75
N ASP A 16 -18.90 11.76 1.55
CA ASP A 16 -19.99 10.79 1.35
C ASP A 16 -19.57 9.38 1.81
N PHE A 17 -18.29 9.06 1.68
CA PHE A 17 -17.74 7.74 2.03
C PHE A 17 -16.38 7.88 2.72
N GLY A 18 -16.19 7.15 3.81
CA GLY A 18 -14.93 6.97 4.51
C GLY A 18 -14.40 5.54 4.31
N ILE A 19 -13.12 5.41 3.97
CA ILE A 19 -12.45 4.12 3.82
C ILE A 19 -11.16 4.16 4.64
N ILE A 20 -11.03 3.21 5.57
CA ILE A 20 -9.81 3.01 6.35
C ILE A 20 -9.27 1.62 6.03
N ILE A 21 -8.01 1.54 5.62
CA ILE A 21 -7.32 0.28 5.34
C ILE A 21 -6.10 0.22 6.24
N SER A 22 -6.03 -0.80 7.10
CA SER A 22 -4.88 -1.04 7.96
C SER A 22 -4.28 -2.42 7.71
N LEU A 23 -2.97 -2.50 7.51
CA LEU A 23 -2.23 -3.75 7.36
C LEU A 23 -1.08 -3.81 8.39
N GLU A 24 -1.15 -4.78 9.29
CA GLU A 24 -0.03 -5.10 10.21
C GLU A 24 1.08 -5.88 9.49
N PRO A 25 2.34 -5.75 9.94
CA PRO A 25 3.49 -6.29 9.24
C PRO A 25 3.46 -7.82 9.26
N VAL A 26 4.08 -8.40 8.25
CA VAL A 26 4.29 -9.83 8.15
C VAL A 26 5.77 -10.11 8.40
N GLU A 27 6.05 -11.04 9.30
CA GLU A 27 7.41 -11.56 9.49
C GLU A 27 7.73 -12.56 8.39
N VAL A 28 8.84 -12.33 7.68
CA VAL A 28 9.36 -13.25 6.68
C VAL A 28 10.71 -13.77 7.17
N ILE A 29 10.79 -15.06 7.48
CA ILE A 29 12.02 -15.69 7.97
C ILE A 29 12.66 -16.48 6.83
N TYR A 30 13.92 -16.16 6.51
CA TYR A 30 14.71 -16.97 5.58
C TYR A 30 15.05 -18.32 6.21
N HIS A 31 14.78 -19.39 5.47
CA HIS A 31 15.22 -20.73 5.80
C HIS A 31 15.83 -21.39 4.56
N GLU A 32 17.10 -21.77 4.65
CA GLU A 32 17.91 -22.25 3.54
C GLU A 32 17.25 -23.44 2.81
N HIS A 33 16.85 -24.47 3.56
CA HIS A 33 16.23 -25.67 2.99
C HIS A 33 14.89 -25.35 2.28
N SER A 34 14.02 -24.54 2.91
CA SER A 34 12.72 -24.19 2.34
C SER A 34 12.88 -23.41 1.04
N ILE A 35 13.82 -22.46 0.99
CA ILE A 35 14.09 -21.69 -0.23
C ILE A 35 14.70 -22.59 -1.31
N SER A 36 15.61 -23.50 -0.97
CA SER A 36 16.18 -24.45 -1.93
C SER A 36 15.11 -25.32 -2.58
N GLU A 37 14.19 -25.89 -1.78
CA GLU A 37 13.08 -26.70 -2.27
C GLU A 37 12.05 -25.88 -3.06
N LEU A 38 11.77 -24.63 -2.67
CA LEU A 38 10.89 -23.78 -3.46
C LEU A 38 11.50 -23.45 -4.83
N MET A 39 12.81 -23.18 -4.87
CA MET A 39 13.52 -22.92 -6.12
C MET A 39 13.57 -24.16 -7.01
N SER A 40 13.77 -25.35 -6.44
CA SER A 40 13.73 -26.62 -7.16
C SER A 40 12.31 -26.93 -7.65
N PHE A 41 11.27 -26.67 -6.85
CA PHE A 41 9.89 -26.95 -7.22
C PHE A 41 9.41 -26.03 -8.33
N PHE A 42 9.60 -24.72 -8.17
CA PHE A 42 8.89 -23.78 -9.01
C PHE A 42 9.34 -23.76 -10.46
N HIS A 43 10.57 -24.14 -10.83
CA HIS A 43 11.12 -24.20 -12.22
C HIS A 43 10.75 -23.03 -13.16
N THR A 44 10.13 -21.97 -12.64
CA THR A 44 9.45 -20.93 -13.39
C THR A 44 10.45 -19.80 -13.49
N PRO A 45 10.76 -19.30 -14.70
CA PRO A 45 11.72 -18.22 -14.84
C PRO A 45 11.23 -17.02 -14.03
N LEU A 46 12.09 -16.46 -13.17
CA LEU A 46 11.85 -15.29 -12.33
C LEU A 46 11.17 -14.12 -13.07
N LEU A 47 11.39 -14.04 -14.39
CA LEU A 47 10.74 -13.11 -15.32
C LEU A 47 9.21 -13.18 -15.31
N SER A 48 8.63 -14.37 -15.09
CA SER A 48 7.18 -14.58 -15.02
C SER A 48 6.57 -13.86 -13.81
N PHE A 49 7.18 -14.01 -12.64
CA PHE A 49 6.68 -13.37 -11.41
C PHE A 49 6.72 -11.84 -11.50
N LEU A 50 7.83 -11.28 -11.98
CA LEU A 50 7.95 -9.83 -12.20
C LEU A 50 6.91 -9.31 -13.18
N SER A 51 6.59 -10.09 -14.24
CA SER A 51 5.55 -9.72 -15.19
C SER A 51 4.16 -9.69 -14.56
N ILE A 52 3.85 -10.65 -13.68
CA ILE A 52 2.58 -10.74 -12.96
C ILE A 52 2.45 -9.57 -11.98
N ALA A 53 3.50 -9.27 -11.22
CA ALA A 53 3.53 -8.14 -10.30
C ALA A 53 3.32 -6.81 -11.04
N LYS A 54 4.01 -6.60 -12.17
CA LYS A 54 3.82 -5.41 -13.02
C LYS A 54 2.39 -5.29 -13.55
N LYS A 55 1.80 -6.41 -14.01
CA LYS A 55 0.42 -6.43 -14.50
C LYS A 55 -0.57 -6.09 -13.38
N SER A 56 -0.37 -6.66 -12.20
CA SER A 56 -1.21 -6.39 -11.01
C SER A 56 -1.14 -4.92 -10.61
N SER A 57 0.06 -4.36 -10.50
CA SER A 57 0.27 -2.93 -10.21
C SER A 57 -0.44 -2.04 -11.24
N ARG A 58 -0.32 -2.34 -12.53
CA ARG A 58 -1.00 -1.58 -13.58
C ARG A 58 -2.52 -1.63 -13.44
N ASN A 59 -3.07 -2.81 -13.13
CA ASN A 59 -4.51 -2.99 -12.93
C ASN A 59 -5.03 -2.19 -11.72
N ILE A 60 -4.29 -2.22 -10.60
CA ILE A 60 -4.63 -1.44 -9.39
C ILE A 60 -4.63 0.06 -9.72
N THR A 61 -3.58 0.55 -10.37
CA THR A 61 -3.49 1.96 -10.77
C THR A 61 -4.63 2.36 -11.70
N GLN A 62 -5.01 1.49 -12.64
CA GLN A 62 -6.13 1.75 -13.54
C GLN A 62 -7.46 1.79 -12.79
N ALA A 63 -7.69 0.86 -11.87
CA ALA A 63 -8.88 0.83 -11.03
C ALA A 63 -8.98 2.09 -10.17
N MET A 64 -7.88 2.52 -9.54
CA MET A 64 -7.83 3.76 -8.77
C MET A 64 -8.19 4.98 -9.61
N ARG A 65 -7.61 5.12 -10.81
CA ARG A 65 -7.97 6.21 -11.74
C ARG A 65 -9.46 6.22 -12.08
N THR A 66 -10.05 5.05 -12.35
CA THR A 66 -11.47 4.94 -12.64
C THR A 66 -12.34 5.31 -11.45
N ILE A 67 -11.97 4.89 -10.23
CA ILE A 67 -12.68 5.25 -8.99
C ILE A 67 -12.65 6.77 -8.80
N THR A 68 -11.46 7.39 -8.92
CA THR A 68 -11.29 8.84 -8.77
C THR A 68 -12.10 9.61 -9.82
N GLN A 69 -12.01 9.24 -11.10
CA GLN A 69 -12.80 9.87 -12.17
C GLN A 69 -14.31 9.78 -11.88
N ARG A 70 -14.78 8.61 -11.42
CA ARG A 70 -16.18 8.39 -11.10
C ARG A 70 -16.64 9.19 -9.88
N ALA A 71 -15.78 9.35 -8.88
CA ALA A 71 -16.03 10.20 -7.72
C ALA A 71 -16.23 11.66 -8.15
N ILE A 72 -15.32 12.18 -8.98
CA ILE A 72 -15.39 13.53 -9.55
C ILE A 72 -16.68 13.71 -10.37
N THR A 73 -16.95 12.84 -11.35
CA THR A 73 -18.14 12.97 -12.20
C THR A 73 -19.44 12.93 -11.40
N ARG A 74 -19.50 12.14 -10.33
CA ARG A 74 -20.70 12.00 -9.49
C ARG A 74 -20.74 12.99 -8.32
N HIS A 75 -19.79 13.92 -8.25
CA HIS A 75 -19.65 14.88 -7.14
C HIS A 75 -19.72 14.17 -5.79
N LYS A 76 -18.96 13.07 -5.67
CA LYS A 76 -18.86 12.28 -4.45
C LYS A 76 -17.52 12.50 -3.79
N ALA A 77 -17.56 12.91 -2.53
CA ALA A 77 -16.39 13.07 -1.69
C ALA A 77 -16.05 11.73 -1.03
N ILE A 78 -14.82 11.26 -1.23
CA ILE A 78 -14.31 10.01 -0.64
C ILE A 78 -13.08 10.36 0.18
N GLN A 79 -13.10 10.01 1.46
CA GLN A 79 -11.93 10.09 2.33
C GLN A 79 -11.30 8.71 2.45
N LEU A 80 -10.02 8.60 2.12
CA LEU A 80 -9.20 7.40 2.18
C LEU A 80 -8.06 7.59 3.19
N ASN A 81 -7.99 6.68 4.15
CA ASN A 81 -6.88 6.54 5.08
C ASN A 81 -6.29 5.15 4.92
N LEU A 82 -4.98 5.06 4.68
CA LEU A 82 -4.25 3.83 4.48
C LEU A 82 -3.04 3.81 5.41
N ASP A 83 -2.97 2.80 6.28
CA ASP A 83 -1.83 2.51 7.13
C ASP A 83 -1.34 1.10 6.81
N VAL A 84 -0.22 1.00 6.08
CA VAL A 84 0.34 -0.28 5.64
C VAL A 84 1.74 -0.45 6.20
N LYS A 85 1.88 -1.31 7.21
CA LYS A 85 3.17 -1.75 7.71
C LYS A 85 3.69 -2.87 6.79
N LEU A 86 4.83 -2.62 6.15
CA LEU A 86 5.42 -3.57 5.22
C LEU A 86 6.05 -4.75 5.98
N PRO A 87 6.30 -5.88 5.29
CA PRO A 87 6.96 -7.01 5.90
C PRO A 87 8.37 -6.65 6.37
N TYR A 88 8.88 -7.36 7.39
CA TYR A 88 10.29 -7.35 7.72
C TYR A 88 10.90 -8.73 7.48
N LEU A 89 12.14 -8.74 7.01
CA LEU A 89 12.88 -9.93 6.62
C LEU A 89 13.91 -10.29 7.69
N VAL A 90 13.85 -11.52 8.18
CA VAL A 90 14.77 -12.08 9.17
C VAL A 90 15.71 -13.07 8.47
N ILE A 91 17.01 -12.79 8.49
CA ILE A 91 18.04 -13.57 7.80
C ILE A 91 19.03 -14.11 8.83
N PRO A 92 18.93 -15.40 9.21
CA PRO A 92 19.90 -16.04 10.08
C PRO A 92 21.21 -16.34 9.35
N GLU A 93 22.34 -16.06 10.00
CA GLU A 93 23.69 -16.29 9.46
C GLU A 93 23.91 -17.75 9.03
N LEU A 94 23.39 -18.70 9.81
CA LEU A 94 23.58 -20.14 9.58
C LEU A 94 22.45 -20.79 8.76
N GLY A 95 21.61 -19.99 8.10
CA GLY A 95 20.54 -20.47 7.21
C GLY A 95 19.30 -21.02 7.91
N SER A 96 19.26 -20.99 9.24
CA SER A 96 18.08 -21.29 10.06
C SER A 96 18.20 -20.62 11.42
N THR A 97 17.10 -20.09 11.94
CA THR A 97 17.04 -19.49 13.29
C THR A 97 17.28 -20.52 14.40
N GLN A 98 17.13 -21.82 14.10
CA GLN A 98 17.35 -22.92 15.05
C GLN A 98 18.83 -23.25 15.29
N LYS A 99 19.74 -22.86 14.38
CA LYS A 99 21.17 -23.17 14.46
C LYS A 99 21.95 -22.17 15.34
N GLY A 100 21.31 -21.12 15.84
CA GLY A 100 21.98 -20.01 16.53
C GLY A 100 22.79 -19.11 15.58
N GLY A 101 23.67 -18.28 16.16
CA GLY A 101 24.49 -17.32 15.41
C GLY A 101 23.84 -15.94 15.29
N ASN A 102 24.41 -15.07 14.44
CA ASN A 102 23.90 -13.72 14.24
C ASN A 102 22.66 -13.73 13.33
N ILE A 103 21.81 -12.71 13.49
CA ILE A 103 20.60 -12.54 12.67
C ILE A 103 20.59 -11.11 12.14
N ALA A 104 20.39 -10.96 10.83
CA ALA A 104 20.11 -9.67 10.21
C ALA A 104 18.59 -9.48 10.09
N VAL A 105 18.08 -8.33 10.49
CA VAL A 105 16.67 -7.95 10.33
C VAL A 105 16.61 -6.74 9.40
N VAL A 106 15.82 -6.87 8.34
CA VAL A 106 15.59 -5.81 7.36
C VAL A 106 14.13 -5.40 7.43
N ASP A 107 13.85 -4.23 7.97
CA ASP A 107 12.52 -3.63 7.97
C ASP A 107 12.30 -2.90 6.64
N LEU A 108 11.21 -3.23 5.93
CA LEU A 108 10.85 -2.57 4.68
C LEU A 108 10.06 -1.27 4.89
N GLY A 109 9.69 -0.96 6.13
CA GLY A 109 9.09 0.30 6.55
C GLY A 109 7.56 0.27 6.56
N GLN A 110 6.98 1.46 6.44
CA GLN A 110 5.54 1.69 6.56
C GLN A 110 5.09 2.72 5.53
N ILE A 111 3.91 2.52 4.98
CA ILE A 111 3.26 3.41 4.02
C ILE A 111 2.02 3.99 4.68
N HIS A 112 1.99 5.32 4.79
CA HIS A 112 0.82 6.08 5.21
C HIS A 112 0.28 6.88 4.04
N VAL A 113 -1.03 6.81 3.81
CA VAL A 113 -1.72 7.67 2.86
C VAL A 113 -2.95 8.24 3.54
N HIS A 114 -3.03 9.56 3.59
CA HIS A 114 -4.21 10.28 4.05
C HIS A 114 -4.67 11.19 2.91
N SER A 115 -5.95 11.08 2.55
CA SER A 115 -6.56 12.02 1.60
C SER A 115 -7.23 13.15 2.35
N GLU A 116 -6.99 14.37 1.89
CA GLU A 116 -7.74 15.54 2.32
C GLU A 116 -8.88 15.83 1.33
N LEU A 117 -10.02 16.24 1.86
CA LEU A 117 -11.16 16.64 1.04
C LEU A 117 -10.91 18.03 0.48
N GLN A 118 -11.15 18.21 -0.82
CA GLN A 118 -11.10 19.53 -1.43
C GLN A 118 -12.29 20.37 -0.94
N PRO A 119 -12.06 21.56 -0.37
CA PRO A 119 -13.13 22.43 0.08
C PRO A 119 -13.89 23.02 -1.13
N SER A 120 -15.19 23.19 -1.00
CA SER A 120 -16.10 23.60 -2.09
C SER A 120 -15.90 25.03 -2.59
N ASN A 121 -15.04 25.81 -1.94
CA ASN A 121 -14.79 27.22 -2.23
C ASN A 121 -13.59 27.46 -3.17
N PHE A 122 -12.87 26.42 -3.58
CA PHE A 122 -11.64 26.55 -4.36
C PHE A 122 -11.52 25.47 -5.43
N SER A 123 -11.39 25.88 -6.69
CA SER A 123 -11.08 24.97 -7.81
C SER A 123 -9.57 24.84 -7.95
N LEU A 124 -9.04 23.64 -7.66
CA LEU A 124 -7.63 23.30 -7.91
C LEU A 124 -7.28 23.30 -9.41
N GLU A 125 -8.27 23.27 -10.30
CA GLU A 125 -8.06 23.30 -11.75
C GLU A 125 -7.51 24.64 -12.24
N ASP A 126 -7.83 25.72 -11.53
CA ASP A 126 -7.41 27.10 -11.86
C ASP A 126 -6.22 27.58 -11.00
N ALA A 127 -5.77 26.75 -10.05
CA ALA A 127 -4.71 27.10 -9.12
C ALA A 127 -3.34 27.06 -9.80
N THR A 128 -2.55 28.12 -9.60
CA THR A 128 -1.14 28.14 -10.02
C THR A 128 -0.32 27.19 -9.14
N GLN A 129 0.78 26.69 -9.69
CA GLN A 129 1.67 25.78 -8.97
C GLN A 129 2.21 26.40 -7.66
N MET A 130 2.41 27.72 -7.63
CA MET A 130 2.82 28.48 -6.46
C MET A 130 1.73 28.50 -5.36
N GLU A 131 0.46 28.65 -5.73
CA GLU A 131 -0.67 28.60 -4.77
C GLU A 131 -0.89 27.19 -4.19
N LEU A 132 -0.55 26.14 -4.95
CA LEU A 132 -0.60 24.76 -4.47
C LEU A 132 0.52 24.48 -3.45
N GLU A 133 1.74 24.98 -3.71
CA GLU A 133 2.89 24.79 -2.82
C GLU A 133 2.69 25.52 -1.49
N GLU A 134 2.13 26.72 -1.48
CA GLU A 134 1.88 27.50 -0.24
C GLU A 134 0.86 26.83 0.70
N ARG A 135 0.01 25.94 0.20
CA ARG A 135 -1.01 25.22 0.98
C ARG A 135 -0.52 23.87 1.52
N LEU A 136 0.58 23.35 1.00
CA LEU A 136 1.18 22.08 1.44
C LEU A 136 2.15 22.26 2.63
N TYR A 137 2.45 23.50 3.02
CA TYR A 137 3.34 23.88 4.14
C TYR A 137 2.60 24.77 5.15
#